data_AF-A0A4Q0AGT9-F1
#
_entry.id   AF-A0A4Q0AGT9-F1
#
_cell.length_a   1.000
_cell.length_b   1.000
_cell.length_c   1.000
_cell.angle_alpha   90.00
_cell.angle_beta   90.00
_cell.angle_gamma   90.00
#
_symmetry.space_group_name_H-M   'P 1'
#
loop_
_entity.id
_entity.type
_entity.pdbx_description
1 polymer ?
#
loop_
_entity_poly.entity_id
_entity_poly.type
_entity_poly.pdbx_seq_one_letter_code
_entity_poly.pdbx_strand_id
1 'polypeptide(L)'
;MKKTITIICSLLAAIIILDSFNAWQVIVMFYIVGEVPGTRTSISANTMMSLFALLLGFVLARISHNAVLALFDYLMQKRSAARHI
;
A
#
# COMPACT_ATOMS: atom_id res chain seq x y z
N MET A 1 -20.76 6.70 -8.91
CA MET A 1 -21.29 5.34 -8.66
C MET A 1 -20.28 4.24 -8.98
N LYS A 2 -19.68 4.18 -10.18
CA LYS A 2 -18.68 3.13 -10.53
C LYS A 2 -17.45 3.11 -9.61
N LYS A 3 -16.89 4.28 -9.26
CA LYS A 3 -15.71 4.41 -8.38
C LYS A 3 -15.93 3.81 -6.99
N THR A 4 -17.11 4.01 -6.39
CA THR A 4 -17.44 3.50 -5.06
C THR A 4 -17.49 1.98 -5.03
N ILE A 5 -18.08 1.35 -6.05
CA ILE A 5 -18.14 -0.11 -6.18
C ILE A 5 -16.73 -0.68 -6.36
N THR A 6 -15.89 -0.06 -7.19
CA THR A 6 -14.49 -0.48 -7.35
C THR A 6 -13.72 -0.41 -6.04
N ILE A 7 -13.86 0.68 -5.28
CA ILE A 7 -13.20 0.84 -3.97
C ILE A 7 -13.66 -0.23 -2.97
N ILE A 8 -14.98 -0.49 -2.90
CA ILE A 8 -15.55 -1.52 -2.02
C ILE A 8 -15.04 -2.90 -2.41
N CYS A 9 -15.06 -3.27 -3.69
CA CYS A 9 -14.52 -4.55 -4.17
C CYS A 9 -13.02 -4.68 -3.91
N SER A 10 -12.23 -3.61 -4.08
CA SER A 10 -10.80 -3.62 -3.77
C SER A 10 -10.53 -3.79 -2.28
N LEU A 11 -11.33 -3.15 -1.41
CA LEU A 11 -11.24 -3.32 0.04
C LEU A 11 -11.61 -4.74 0.47
N LEU A 12 -12.71 -5.29 -0.05
CA LEU A 12 -13.14 -6.67 0.24
C LEU A 12 -12.09 -7.69 -0.24
N ALA A 13 -11.53 -7.51 -1.44
CA ALA A 13 -10.46 -8.37 -1.93
C ALA A 13 -9.21 -8.29 -1.04
N ALA A 14 -8.83 -7.08 -0.60
CA ALA A 14 -7.71 -6.91 0.33
C ALA A 14 -7.97 -7.62 1.67
N ILE A 15 -9.17 -7.49 2.23
CA ILE A 15 -9.56 -8.15 3.48
C ILE A 15 -9.51 -9.68 3.34
N ILE A 16 -10.07 -10.24 2.27
CA ILE A 16 -10.05 -11.69 2.00
C ILE A 16 -8.61 -12.20 1.85
N ILE A 17 -7.74 -11.44 1.17
CA ILE A 17 -6.32 -11.79 1.03
C ILE A 17 -5.64 -11.78 2.41
N LEU A 18 -5.84 -10.73 3.21
CA LEU A 18 -5.28 -10.65 4.57
C LEU A 18 -5.74 -11.81 5.45
N ASP A 19 -7.02 -12.17 5.37
CA ASP A 19 -7.58 -13.29 6.13
C ASP A 19 -7.00 -14.64 5.66
N SER A 20 -6.89 -14.84 4.34
CA SER A 20 -6.35 -16.07 3.74
C SER A 20 -4.88 -16.32 4.07
N PHE A 21 -4.09 -15.27 4.29
CA PHE A 21 -2.68 -15.39 4.67
C PHE A 21 -2.46 -15.55 6.19
N ASN A 22 -3.53 -15.60 6.99
CA ASN A 22 -3.44 -15.49 8.44
C ASN A 22 -2.54 -14.29 8.82
N ALA A 23 -2.72 -13.18 8.09
CA ALA A 23 -1.76 -12.09 8.04
C ALA A 23 -1.49 -11.50 9.43
N TRP A 24 -2.48 -11.52 10.32
CA TRP A 24 -2.30 -11.15 11.72
C TRP A 24 -1.23 -12.00 12.42
N GLN A 25 -1.33 -13.33 12.31
CA GLN A 25 -0.40 -14.26 12.91
C GLN A 25 1.00 -14.14 12.29
N VAL A 26 1.07 -13.92 10.97
CA VAL A 26 2.31 -13.69 10.24
C VAL A 26 2.99 -12.38 10.64
N ILE A 27 2.24 -11.29 10.77
CA ILE A 27 2.77 -9.99 11.20
C ILE A 27 3.27 -10.08 12.64
N VAL A 28 2.51 -10.72 13.53
CA VAL A 28 2.91 -10.90 14.94
C VAL A 28 4.16 -11.79 15.05
N MET A 29 4.22 -12.89 14.30
CA MET A 29 5.37 -13.79 14.29
C MET A 29 6.62 -13.11 13.70
N PHE A 30 6.45 -12.33 12.64
CA PHE A 30 7.53 -11.53 12.08
C PHE A 30 8.00 -10.43 13.04
N TYR A 31 7.08 -9.69 13.67
CA TYR A 31 7.42 -8.51 14.47
C TYR A 31 7.88 -8.83 15.90
N ILE A 32 7.35 -9.90 16.51
CA ILE A 32 7.66 -10.30 17.90
C ILE A 32 8.74 -11.38 17.95
N VAL A 33 8.66 -12.37 17.06
CA VAL A 33 9.57 -13.54 17.09
C VAL A 33 10.76 -13.33 16.14
N GLY A 34 10.64 -12.43 15.15
CA GLY A 34 11.69 -12.21 14.16
C GLY A 34 11.86 -13.39 13.20
N GLU A 35 10.87 -14.28 13.11
CA GLU A 35 10.92 -15.46 12.24
C GLU A 35 10.18 -15.19 10.93
N VAL A 36 10.73 -15.70 9.81
CA VAL A 36 10.00 -15.67 8.53
C VAL A 36 8.82 -16.63 8.63
N PRO A 37 7.58 -16.17 8.35
CA PRO A 37 6.39 -17.02 8.38
C PRO A 37 6.56 -18.27 7.51
N GLY A 38 6.27 -19.43 8.08
CA GLY A 38 6.43 -20.74 7.40
C GLY A 38 7.85 -21.32 7.45
N THR A 39 8.79 -20.68 8.14
CA THR A 39 10.14 -21.22 8.37
C THR A 39 10.51 -21.15 9.85
N ARG A 40 11.61 -21.82 10.24
CA ARG A 40 12.23 -21.72 11.57
C ARG A 40 13.43 -20.79 11.60
N THR A 41 13.59 -19.97 10.57
CA THR A 41 14.78 -19.14 10.40
C THR A 41 14.49 -17.77 10.98
N SER A 42 15.19 -17.44 12.07
CA SER A 42 15.16 -16.09 12.61
C SER A 42 15.98 -15.16 11.73
N ILE A 43 15.45 -13.96 11.50
CA ILE A 43 16.09 -12.91 10.71
C ILE A 43 16.67 -11.89 11.68
N SER A 44 17.81 -11.30 11.32
CA SER A 44 18.36 -10.18 12.09
C SER A 44 17.39 -8.98 12.09
N ALA A 45 17.33 -8.25 13.20
CA ALA A 45 16.48 -7.06 13.33
C ALA A 45 16.76 -6.00 12.24
N ASN A 46 18.02 -5.87 11.81
CA ASN A 46 18.41 -4.95 10.72
C ASN A 46 17.75 -5.34 9.38
N THR A 47 17.70 -6.64 9.08
CA THR A 47 17.04 -7.17 7.87
C THR A 47 15.53 -7.00 7.94
N MET A 48 14.95 -7.20 9.13
CA MET A 48 13.51 -7.00 9.35
C MET A 48 13.12 -5.54 9.12
N MET A 49 13.91 -4.61 9.67
CA MET A 49 13.71 -3.17 9.50
C MET A 49 13.86 -2.74 8.04
N SER A 50 14.84 -3.28 7.29
CA SER A 50 15.04 -2.93 5.89
C SER A 50 13.89 -3.42 5.00
N LEU A 51 13.38 -4.64 5.24
CA LEU A 51 12.19 -5.15 4.55
C LEU A 51 10.96 -4.30 4.84
N PHE A 52 10.77 -3.89 6.10
CA PHE A 52 9.65 -3.03 6.48
C PHE A 52 9.77 -1.64 5.84
N ALA A 53 10.96 -1.04 5.85
CA ALA A 53 11.24 0.23 5.20
C ALA A 53 10.99 0.17 3.68
N LEU A 54 11.35 -0.93 3.02
CA LEU A 54 11.07 -1.16 1.60
C LEU A 54 9.56 -1.25 1.32
N LEU A 55 8.82 -2.01 2.13
CA LEU A 55 7.37 -2.14 2.00
C LEU A 55 6.67 -0.78 2.20
N LEU A 56 7.02 -0.06 3.26
CA LEU A 56 6.48 1.28 3.52
C LEU A 56 6.84 2.26 2.41
N GLY A 57 8.10 2.26 1.97
CA GLY A 57 8.58 3.11 0.87
C GLY A 57 7.79 2.86 -0.42
N PHE A 58 7.53 1.59 -0.75
CA PHE A 58 6.73 1.24 -1.92
C PHE A 58 5.27 1.73 -1.82
N VAL A 59 4.63 1.55 -0.66
CA VAL A 59 3.26 2.01 -0.42
C VAL A 59 3.18 3.53 -0.51
N LEU A 60 4.11 4.25 0.14
CA LEU A 60 4.18 5.70 0.08
C LEU A 60 4.47 6.22 -1.33
N ALA A 61 5.33 5.55 -2.09
CA ALA A 61 5.61 5.90 -3.48
C ALA A 61 4.35 5.78 -4.36
N ARG A 62 3.56 4.71 -4.17
CA ARG A 62 2.29 4.53 -4.89
C ARG A 62 1.26 5.61 -4.54
N ILE A 63 1.12 5.94 -3.27
CA ILE A 63 0.22 7.02 -2.82
C ILE A 63 0.66 8.36 -3.41
N SER A 64 1.95 8.67 -3.32
CA SER A 64 2.53 9.91 -3.84
C SER A 64 2.35 10.03 -5.34
N HIS A 65 2.57 8.95 -6.10
CA HIS A 65 2.37 8.93 -7.55
C HIS A 65 0.92 9.26 -7.93
N ASN A 66 -0.05 8.63 -7.27
CA ASN A 66 -1.46 8.90 -7.52
C ASN A 66 -1.86 10.33 -7.15
N ALA A 67 -1.32 10.87 -6.04
CA ALA A 67 -1.56 12.25 -5.63
C ALA A 67 -0.98 13.27 -6.62
N VAL A 68 0.23 13.01 -7.14
CA VAL A 68 0.87 13.86 -8.15
C VAL A 68 0.07 13.87 -9.45
N LEU A 69 -0.41 12.71 -9.91
CA LEU A 69 -1.27 12.64 -11.10
C LEU A 69 -2.56 13.45 -10.91
N ALA A 70 -3.23 13.30 -9.77
CA ALA A 70 -4.44 14.06 -9.46
C ALA A 70 -4.19 15.58 -9.41
N LEU A 71 -3.03 16.00 -8.90
CA LEU A 71 -2.62 17.41 -8.90
C LEU A 71 -2.35 17.93 -10.32
N PHE A 72 -1.66 17.14 -11.15
CA PHE A 72 -1.40 17.50 -12.54
C PHE A 72 -2.69 17.67 -13.35
N ASP A 73 -3.64 16.75 -13.18
CA ASP A 73 -4.96 16.82 -13.81
C ASP A 73 -5.70 18.11 -13.41
N TYR A 74 -5.67 18.46 -12.11
CA TYR A 74 -6.27 19.68 -11.60
C TYR A 74 -5.64 20.95 -12.21
N LEU A 75 -4.31 21.01 -12.27
CA LEU A 75 -3.58 22.16 -12.83
C LEU A 75 -3.83 22.31 -14.34
N MET A 76 -3.85 21.20 -15.08
CA MET A 76 -4.14 21.22 -16.52
C MET A 76 -5.58 21.66 -16.81
N GLN A 77 -6.55 21.20 -16.02
CA GLN A 77 -7.94 21.65 -16.14
C GLN A 77 -8.08 23.16 -15.88
N LYS A 78 -7.44 23.67 -14.82
CA LYS A 78 -7.44 25.10 -14.50
C LYS A 78 -6.81 25.95 -15.61
N ARG A 79 -5.76 25.46 -16.26
CA ARG A 79 -5.06 26.16 -17.35
C ARG A 79 -5.86 26.20 -18.65
N SER A 80 -6.71 25.20 -18.91
CA SER A 80 -7.61 25.17 -20.07
C SER A 80 -8.79 26.15 -19.91
N ALA A 81 -9.35 26.24 -18.71
CA ALA A 81 -10.44 27.19 -18.39
C ALA A 81 -10.00 28.66 -18.52
N ALA A 82 -8.73 28.96 -18.21
CA ALA A 82 -8.16 30.30 -18.36
C ALA A 82 -7.82 30.69 -19.80
N ARG A 83 -7.87 29.75 -20.77
CA ARG A 83 -7.52 30.01 -22.18
C ARG A 83 -8.74 30.35 -23.07
N HIS A 84 -9.94 30.27 -22.51
CA HIS A 84 -11.22 30.57 -23.17
C HIS A 84 -11.82 31.93 -22.75
N ILE A 85 -11.03 32.78 -22.09
CA ILE A 85 -11.34 34.18 -21.77
C ILE A 85 -10.33 35.04 -22.53
#